data_AF-F0WZZ9-F1
#
_entry.id   AF-F0WZZ9-F1
#
_cell.length_a   1.000
_cell.length_b   1.000
_cell.length_c   1.000
_cell.angle_alpha   90.00
_cell.angle_beta   90.00
_cell.angle_gamma   90.00
#
_symmetry.space_group_name_H-M   'P 1'
#
loop_
_entity.id
_entity.type
_entity.pdbx_description
1 polymer ?
#
loop_
_entity_poly.entity_id
_entity_poly.type
_entity_poly.pdbx_seq_one_letter_code
_entity_poly.pdbx_strand_id
1 'polypeptide(L)'
;MLHPNTTSFLQPQDAGTIQSFKSKLEQLKTRYIVGKFDRLLDKAAEVGNENVDTQIESLYTVDVLQAMQWDQEAWEMVTRTTVANCWRHTKIIDDEVYELVESIKQLASGQ
;
A
#
# COMPACT_ATOMS: atom_id res chain seq x y z
N MET A 1 19.93 18.09 8.98
CA MET A 1 19.94 16.62 8.74
C MET A 1 19.69 15.93 10.07
N LEU A 2 18.99 14.79 10.08
CA LEU A 2 18.84 13.97 11.28
C LEU A 2 20.20 13.42 11.71
N HIS A 3 20.37 13.14 13.01
CA HIS A 3 21.58 12.49 13.50
C HIS A 3 21.71 11.09 12.86
N PRO A 4 22.93 10.58 12.59
CA PRO A 4 23.13 9.22 12.11
C PRO A 4 22.30 8.18 12.88
N ASN A 5 21.76 7.20 12.16
CA ASN A 5 20.99 6.07 12.68
C ASN A 5 19.68 6.41 13.43
N THR A 6 19.12 7.61 13.22
CA THR A 6 17.84 8.01 13.84
C THR A 6 16.66 8.03 12.87
N THR A 7 16.92 7.87 11.57
CA THR A 7 15.92 7.93 10.49
C THR A 7 14.74 7.01 10.75
N SER A 8 14.99 5.71 10.97
CA SER A 8 13.94 4.71 11.20
C SER A 8 13.11 4.95 12.47
N PHE A 9 13.67 5.67 13.45
CA PHE A 9 12.99 5.96 14.71
C PHE A 9 12.18 7.28 14.65
N LEU A 10 12.71 8.28 13.94
CA LEU A 10 12.13 9.62 13.93
C LEU A 10 11.24 9.88 12.70
N GLN A 11 11.40 9.16 11.60
CA GLN A 11 10.65 9.43 10.38
C GLN A 11 9.30 8.71 10.36
N PRO A 12 8.17 9.43 10.28
CA PRO A 12 6.83 8.82 10.21
C PRO A 12 6.64 7.90 9.00
N GLN A 13 7.41 8.13 7.94
CA GLN A 13 7.41 7.27 6.75
C GLN A 13 7.88 5.86 7.08
N ASP A 14 8.96 5.75 7.85
CA ASP A 14 9.54 4.48 8.31
C ASP A 14 8.79 3.88 9.50
N ALA A 15 8.00 4.68 10.23
CA ALA A 15 7.17 4.25 11.35
C ALA A 15 5.87 3.50 10.94
N GLY A 16 5.78 3.03 9.68
CA GLY A 16 4.69 2.17 9.21
C GLY A 16 3.94 2.67 7.98
N THR A 17 4.12 3.93 7.56
CA THR A 17 3.45 4.46 6.35
C THR A 17 3.91 3.72 5.10
N ILE A 18 5.24 3.58 4.90
CA ILE A 18 5.82 2.82 3.78
C ILE A 18 5.41 1.35 3.83
N GLN A 19 5.38 0.75 5.03
CA GLN A 19 4.95 -0.64 5.21
C GLN A 19 3.49 -0.83 4.78
N SER A 20 2.59 0.06 5.23
CA SER A 20 1.18 0.01 4.86
C SER A 20 1.01 0.14 3.36
N PHE A 21 1.68 1.12 2.73
CA PHE A 21 1.68 1.30 1.28
C PHE A 21 2.13 0.04 0.54
N LYS A 22 3.30 -0.52 0.89
CA LYS A 22 3.83 -1.75 0.28
C LYS A 22 2.89 -2.93 0.44
N SER A 23 2.21 -3.04 1.58
CA SER A 23 1.22 -4.09 1.80
C SER A 23 0.01 -3.96 0.86
N LYS A 24 -0.48 -2.74 0.62
CA LYS A 24 -1.58 -2.48 -0.34
C LYS A 24 -1.15 -2.75 -1.78
N LEU A 25 0.06 -2.33 -2.15
CA LEU A 25 0.63 -2.59 -3.46
C LEU A 25 0.76 -4.10 -3.73
N GLU A 26 1.28 -4.88 -2.78
CA GLU A 26 1.37 -6.33 -2.91
C GLU A 26 -0.01 -6.99 -3.01
N GLN A 27 -1.03 -6.50 -2.28
CA GLN A 27 -2.40 -7.00 -2.43
C GLN A 27 -2.95 -6.79 -3.85
N LEU A 28 -2.72 -5.62 -4.46
CA LEU A 28 -3.14 -5.32 -5.83
C LEU A 28 -2.43 -6.25 -6.83
N LYS A 29 -1.11 -6.38 -6.70
CA LYS A 29 -0.29 -7.25 -7.53
C LYS A 29 -0.71 -8.72 -7.41
N THR A 30 -0.90 -9.25 -6.21
CA THR A 30 -1.36 -10.63 -5.99
C THR A 30 -2.71 -10.86 -6.66
N ARG A 31 -3.68 -9.95 -6.46
CA ARG A 31 -5.01 -10.07 -7.09
C ARG A 31 -4.93 -10.09 -8.61
N TYR A 32 -4.08 -9.24 -9.19
CA TYR A 32 -3.87 -9.20 -10.64
C TYR A 32 -3.27 -10.49 -11.19
N ILE A 33 -2.23 -11.03 -10.54
CA ILE A 33 -1.57 -12.27 -10.94
C ILE A 33 -2.54 -13.45 -10.85
N VAL A 34 -3.27 -13.57 -9.74
CA VAL A 34 -4.29 -14.63 -9.57
C VAL A 34 -5.35 -14.51 -10.67
N GLY A 35 -5.88 -13.32 -10.93
CA GLY A 35 -6.87 -13.13 -11.99
C GLY A 35 -6.34 -13.41 -13.39
N LYS A 36 -5.05 -13.19 -13.67
CA LYS A 36 -4.42 -13.64 -14.93
C LYS A 36 -4.32 -15.17 -14.98
N PHE A 37 -3.93 -15.79 -13.87
CA PHE A 37 -3.79 -17.24 -13.78
C PHE A 37 -5.12 -17.95 -14.00
N ASP A 38 -6.21 -17.48 -13.39
CA ASP A 38 -7.56 -18.02 -13.61
C ASP A 38 -7.93 -18.01 -15.10
N ARG A 39 -7.69 -16.87 -15.78
CA ARG A 39 -7.93 -16.74 -17.23
C ARG A 39 -7.05 -17.66 -18.10
N LEU A 40 -5.84 -17.97 -17.64
CA LEU A 40 -4.98 -18.94 -18.35
C LEU A 40 -5.53 -20.36 -18.19
N LEU A 41 -5.99 -20.74 -16.99
CA LEU A 41 -6.60 -22.05 -16.75
C LEU A 41 -7.85 -22.25 -17.60
N ASP A 42 -8.72 -21.24 -17.67
CA ASP A 42 -9.94 -21.29 -18.50
C ASP A 42 -9.60 -21.55 -19.98
N LYS A 43 -8.61 -20.83 -20.54
CA LYS A 43 -8.17 -21.01 -21.93
C LYS A 43 -7.49 -22.35 -22.19
N ALA A 44 -6.68 -22.83 -21.24
CA ALA A 44 -5.98 -24.10 -21.37
C ALA A 44 -6.95 -25.29 -21.45
N ALA A 45 -8.09 -25.19 -20.75
CA ALA A 45 -9.16 -26.19 -20.82
C ALA A 45 -9.85 -26.27 -22.20
N GLU A 46 -9.83 -25.19 -22.99
CA GLU A 46 -10.51 -25.10 -24.29
C GLU A 46 -9.65 -25.53 -25.48
N VAL A 47 -8.35 -25.21 -25.49
CA VAL A 47 -7.52 -25.27 -26.73
C VAL A 47 -6.36 -26.27 -26.67
N GLY A 48 -6.03 -26.82 -25.50
CA GLY A 48 -4.80 -27.59 -25.31
C GLY A 48 -3.57 -26.67 -25.32
N ASN A 49 -2.66 -26.86 -24.36
CA ASN A 49 -1.70 -25.80 -24.01
C ASN A 49 -0.28 -26.09 -24.50
N GLU A 50 0.10 -25.50 -25.64
CA GLU A 50 1.51 -25.38 -26.06
C GLU A 50 2.13 -24.12 -25.44
N ASN A 51 3.35 -24.23 -24.89
CA ASN A 51 4.11 -23.14 -24.24
C ASN A 51 3.57 -22.64 -22.89
N VAL A 52 3.19 -23.57 -22.01
CA VAL A 52 2.78 -23.29 -20.61
C VAL A 52 3.81 -22.43 -19.87
N ASP A 53 5.10 -22.73 -20.02
CA ASP A 53 6.17 -22.02 -19.30
C ASP A 53 6.21 -20.52 -19.65
N THR A 54 6.12 -20.16 -20.93
CA THR A 54 6.07 -18.76 -21.38
C THR A 54 4.81 -18.04 -20.88
N GLN A 55 3.69 -18.76 -20.79
CA GLN A 55 2.44 -18.18 -20.26
C GLN A 55 2.54 -17.92 -18.76
N ILE A 56 3.16 -18.82 -17.99
CA ILE A 56 3.42 -18.63 -16.56
C ILE A 56 4.34 -17.41 -16.34
N GLU A 57 5.41 -17.25 -17.12
CA GLU A 57 6.28 -16.09 -17.03
C GLU A 57 5.53 -14.77 -17.30
N SER A 58 4.60 -14.77 -18.28
CA SER A 58 3.81 -13.58 -18.64
C SER A 58 2.85 -13.09 -17.56
N LEU A 59 2.56 -13.92 -16.54
CA LEU A 59 1.74 -13.55 -15.39
C LEU A 59 2.31 -12.35 -14.64
N TYR A 60 3.63 -12.33 -14.51
CA TYR A 60 4.37 -11.30 -13.77
C TYR A 60 4.75 -10.09 -14.63
N THR A 61 4.53 -10.14 -15.94
CA THR A 61 4.77 -8.99 -16.80
C THR A 61 3.74 -7.89 -16.52
N VAL A 62 4.26 -6.72 -16.14
CA VAL A 62 3.50 -5.51 -15.82
C VAL A 62 4.22 -4.34 -16.48
N ASP A 63 3.49 -3.53 -17.23
CA ASP A 63 4.06 -2.30 -17.81
C ASP A 63 4.11 -1.17 -16.77
N VAL A 64 4.88 -0.12 -17.06
CA VAL A 64 5.09 1.01 -16.15
C VAL A 64 3.78 1.75 -15.84
N LEU A 65 2.86 1.86 -16.80
CA LEU A 65 1.58 2.55 -16.58
C LEU A 65 0.73 1.79 -15.57
N GLN A 66 0.64 0.47 -15.71
CA GLN A 66 -0.08 -0.39 -14.77
C GLN A 66 0.54 -0.34 -13.37
N ALA A 67 1.87 -0.31 -13.27
CA ALA A 67 2.56 -0.15 -11.99
C ALA A 67 2.25 1.21 -11.34
N MET A 68 2.30 2.31 -12.10
CA MET A 68 1.96 3.65 -11.59
C MET A 68 0.50 3.75 -11.11
N GLN A 69 -0.43 3.10 -11.82
CA GLN A 69 -1.82 3.03 -11.40
C GLN A 69 -1.97 2.27 -10.07
N TRP A 70 -1.25 1.17 -9.89
CA TRP A 70 -1.25 0.45 -8.61
C TRP A 70 -0.62 1.26 -7.49
N ASP A 71 0.46 2.00 -7.75
CA ASP A 71 1.06 2.90 -6.76
C ASP A 71 0.06 3.97 -6.33
N GLN A 72 -0.68 4.57 -7.27
CA GLN A 72 -1.72 5.53 -6.94
C GLN A 72 -2.82 4.88 -6.09
N GLU A 73 -3.37 3.74 -6.52
CA GLU A 73 -4.45 3.05 -5.81
C GLU A 73 -3.99 2.57 -4.42
N ALA A 74 -2.79 2.02 -4.31
CA ALA A 74 -2.20 1.58 -3.04
C ALA A 74 -2.05 2.74 -2.06
N TRP A 75 -1.67 3.93 -2.55
CA TRP A 75 -1.59 5.13 -1.72
C TRP A 75 -2.96 5.60 -1.25
N GLU A 76 -3.96 5.62 -2.13
CA GLU A 76 -5.34 5.96 -1.77
C GLU A 76 -5.95 4.99 -0.74
N MET A 77 -5.48 3.73 -0.73
CA MET A 77 -5.85 2.72 0.27
C MET A 77 -5.15 2.90 1.64
N VAL A 78 -4.10 3.72 1.75
CA VAL A 78 -3.48 4.01 3.04
C VAL A 78 -4.41 4.92 3.83
N THR A 79 -4.82 4.47 5.02
CA THR A 79 -5.78 5.23 5.81
C THR A 79 -5.14 6.46 6.44
N ARG A 80 -5.92 7.53 6.59
CA ARG A 80 -5.50 8.73 7.34
C ARG A 80 -5.10 8.37 8.78
N THR A 81 -5.80 7.42 9.40
CA THR A 81 -5.50 6.91 10.75
C THR A 81 -4.14 6.23 10.82
N THR A 82 -3.77 5.42 9.81
CA THR A 82 -2.42 4.84 9.72
C THR A 82 -1.37 5.93 9.72
N VAL A 83 -1.52 6.94 8.86
CA VAL A 83 -0.59 8.07 8.80
C VAL A 83 -0.51 8.78 10.16
N ALA A 84 -1.65 9.18 10.73
CA ALA A 84 -1.70 9.87 12.03
C ALA A 84 -1.01 9.06 13.15
N ASN A 85 -1.28 7.76 13.22
CA ASN A 85 -0.65 6.86 14.19
C ASN A 85 0.88 6.78 14.00
N CYS A 86 1.38 6.78 12.77
CA CYS A 86 2.83 6.82 12.51
C CYS A 86 3.47 8.13 12.99
N TRP A 87 2.82 9.28 12.79
CA TRP A 87 3.30 10.57 13.30
C TRP A 87 3.29 10.65 14.83
N ARG A 88 2.25 10.07 15.46
CA ARG A 88 2.17 9.95 16.91
C ARG A 88 3.26 9.01 17.45
N HIS A 89 3.52 7.90 16.77
CA HIS A 89 4.52 6.92 17.19
C HIS A 89 5.94 7.52 17.24
N THR A 90 6.29 8.39 16.29
CA THR A 90 7.59 9.09 16.30
C THR A 90 7.66 10.24 17.31
N LYS A 91 6.55 10.55 18.00
CA LYS A 91 6.42 11.65 18.96
C LYS A 91 6.76 13.03 18.39
N ILE A 92 6.67 13.18 17.06
CA ILE A 92 6.80 14.50 16.41
C ILE A 92 5.55 15.35 16.70
N ILE A 93 4.39 14.70 16.67
CA ILE A 93 3.14 15.28 17.17
C ILE A 93 3.00 14.76 18.59
N ASP A 94 3.07 15.66 19.55
CA ASP A 94 2.84 15.33 20.95
C ASP A 94 1.38 14.95 21.21
N ASP A 95 1.14 14.13 22.23
CA ASP A 95 -0.19 13.63 22.57
C ASP A 95 -1.15 14.80 22.85
N GLU A 96 -0.69 15.88 23.49
CA GLU A 96 -1.52 17.06 23.76
C GLU A 96 -2.02 17.74 22.47
N VAL A 97 -1.15 17.85 21.46
CA VAL A 97 -1.50 18.43 20.15
C VAL A 97 -2.49 17.53 19.41
N TYR A 98 -2.33 16.21 19.53
CA TYR A 98 -3.24 15.25 18.92
C TYR A 98 -4.63 15.32 19.55
N GLU A 99 -4.72 15.29 20.88
CA GLU A 99 -6.00 15.41 21.61
C GLU A 99 -6.70 16.75 21.33
N LEU A 100 -5.95 17.84 21.20
CA LEU A 100 -6.49 19.14 20.79
C LEU A 100 -7.11 19.08 19.39
N VAL A 101 -6.42 18.48 18.42
CA VAL A 101 -6.91 18.35 17.04
C VAL A 101 -8.17 17.47 16.98
N GLU A 102 -8.21 16.36 17.72
CA GLU A 102 -9.40 15.51 17.79
C GLU A 102 -10.57 16.23 18.48
N SER A 103 -10.31 16.97 19.56
CA SER A 103 -11.32 17.80 20.22
C SER A 103 -11.92 18.84 19.27
N ILE A 104 -11.09 19.52 18.47
CA ILE A 104 -11.54 20.48 17.46
C ILE A 104 -12.39 19.82 16.38
N LYS A 105 -12.01 18.61 15.93
CA LYS A 105 -12.81 17.86 14.95
C LYS A 105 -14.18 17.51 15.51
N GLN A 106 -14.25 17.01 16.75
CA GLN A 106 -15.53 16.65 17.39
C GLN A 106 -16.48 17.84 17.46
N LEU A 107 -15.98 18.99 17.93
CA LEU A 107 -16.73 20.25 17.96
C LEU A 107 -17.20 20.70 16.57
N ALA A 108 -16.36 20.56 15.54
CA ALA A 108 -16.72 20.90 14.17
C ALA A 108 -17.77 19.95 13.57
N SER A 109 -17.83 18.70 14.03
CA SER A 109 -18.86 17.73 13.64
C SER A 109 -20.19 17.86 14.38
N GLY A 110 -20.33 18.82 15.32
CA GLY A 110 -21.56 19.05 16.06
C GLY A 110 -21.90 17.96 17.11
N GLN A 111 -20.88 17.21 17.54
CA GLN A 111 -20.95 16.33 18.71
C GLN A 111 -20.44 17.04 19.96
#